data_AF-A0A0C1ZD64-F1
#
_entry.id   AF-A0A0C1ZD64-F1
#
_cell.length_a   1.000
_cell.length_b   1.000
_cell.length_c   1.000
_cell.angle_alpha   90.00
_cell.angle_beta   90.00
_cell.angle_gamma   90.00
#
_symmetry.space_group_name_H-M   'P 1'
#
loop_
_entity.id
_entity.type
_entity.pdbx_description
1 polymer ?
#
loop_
_entity_poly.entity_id
_entity_poly.type
_entity_poly.pdbx_seq_one_letter_code
_entity_poly.pdbx_strand_id
1 'polypeptide(L)'
;MSTQKKIFCVTLLGREQVQATAVFDNDLLVIAKLEKISGAFGTWKRKLKRDLKKKHDEGYHMVVEERGDDFSEYAHKVLLEEADPTEKRGYMNIAFDHYFNLLRLGGTADGNQQGCIVLNKGLERHWIRDNSVNIVPDDRGRYRYDIDHSKFTGYQRAILLCVLTACEFNQVNQHYVDTFLDAINVEDEDPAFTTLRRITIERDMGDA
;
A
#
# COMPACT_ATOMS: atom_id res chain seq x y z
N MET A 1 8.03 -17.32 9.55
CA MET A 1 7.17 -17.69 8.39
C MET A 1 6.79 -16.38 7.71
N SER A 2 7.09 -16.22 6.42
CA SER A 2 6.72 -14.98 5.71
C SER A 2 5.19 -14.91 5.63
N THR A 3 4.61 -13.89 6.26
CA THR A 3 3.17 -13.67 6.27
C THR A 3 2.79 -12.96 4.98
N GLN A 4 2.13 -13.70 4.09
CA GLN A 4 1.56 -13.16 2.87
C GLN A 4 0.63 -11.97 3.18
N LYS A 5 0.94 -10.81 2.60
CA LYS A 5 0.24 -9.55 2.85
C LYS A 5 -0.95 -9.43 1.92
N LYS A 6 -2.17 -9.41 2.48
CA LYS A 6 -3.41 -9.15 1.72
C LYS A 6 -3.58 -7.64 1.57
N ILE A 7 -3.81 -7.16 0.35
CA ILE A 7 -3.85 -5.73 0.02
C ILE A 7 -5.21 -5.38 -0.59
N PHE A 8 -5.82 -4.29 -0.12
CA PHE A 8 -7.03 -3.72 -0.70
C PHE A 8 -6.86 -2.20 -0.84
N CYS A 9 -6.76 -1.73 -2.07
CA CYS A 9 -6.54 -0.31 -2.35
C CYS A 9 -7.74 0.29 -3.08
N VAL A 10 -7.99 1.57 -2.85
CA VAL A 10 -9.04 2.30 -3.56
C VAL A 10 -8.48 3.63 -4.02
N THR A 11 -8.72 4.00 -5.27
CA THR A 11 -8.52 5.37 -5.74
C THR A 11 -9.86 5.98 -6.13
N LEU A 12 -10.16 7.13 -5.55
CA LEU A 12 -11.27 7.99 -5.93
C LEU A 12 -10.84 9.09 -6.91
N LEU A 13 -9.56 9.09 -7.30
CA LEU A 13 -8.93 10.09 -8.15
C LEU A 13 -8.64 9.50 -9.55
N GLY A 14 -8.49 10.39 -10.52
CA GLY A 14 -8.35 10.02 -11.94
C GLY A 14 -9.69 9.93 -12.67
N ARG A 15 -9.65 9.40 -13.90
CA ARG A 15 -10.84 9.32 -14.77
C ARG A 15 -11.86 8.29 -14.29
N GLU A 16 -11.38 7.21 -13.70
CA GLU A 16 -12.19 6.14 -13.12
C GLU A 16 -11.89 6.02 -11.63
N GLN A 17 -12.93 5.80 -10.84
CA GLN A 17 -12.75 5.35 -9.47
C GLN A 17 -12.56 3.83 -9.51
N VAL A 18 -11.52 3.32 -8.86
CA VAL A 18 -11.11 1.92 -8.99
C VAL A 18 -10.77 1.35 -7.62
N GLN A 19 -11.23 0.14 -7.35
CA GLN A 19 -10.75 -0.67 -6.25
C GLN A 19 -9.84 -1.78 -6.78
N ALA A 20 -8.79 -2.09 -6.03
CA ALA A 20 -7.82 -3.12 -6.33
C ALA A 20 -7.75 -4.13 -5.20
N THR A 21 -7.61 -5.40 -5.54
CA THR A 21 -7.28 -6.46 -4.59
C THR A 21 -5.99 -7.12 -5.03
N ALA A 22 -5.02 -7.16 -4.13
CA ALA A 22 -3.71 -7.71 -4.40
C ALA A 22 -3.22 -8.54 -3.22
N VAL A 23 -2.17 -9.31 -3.48
CA VAL A 23 -1.47 -10.13 -2.50
C VAL A 23 0.02 -9.95 -2.73
N PHE A 24 0.77 -9.74 -1.66
CA PHE A 24 2.21 -9.55 -1.70
C PHE A 24 2.92 -10.61 -0.86
N ASP A 25 3.90 -11.27 -1.46
CA ASP A 25 4.69 -12.34 -0.85
C ASP A 25 6.19 -12.08 -1.10
N ASN A 26 6.85 -11.49 -0.10
CA ASN A 26 8.24 -11.01 -0.11
C ASN A 26 8.53 -10.02 -1.24
N ASP A 27 8.80 -10.52 -2.45
CA ASP A 27 9.06 -9.70 -3.63
C ASP A 27 7.95 -9.81 -4.67
N LEU A 28 7.05 -10.80 -4.57
CA LEU A 28 6.02 -11.06 -5.58
C LEU A 28 4.71 -10.33 -5.25
N LEU A 29 4.37 -9.33 -6.06
CA LEU A 29 3.09 -8.62 -6.02
C LEU A 29 2.13 -9.19 -7.07
N VAL A 30 1.05 -9.83 -6.62
CA VAL A 30 -0.02 -10.34 -7.49
C VAL A 30 -1.25 -9.45 -7.37
N ILE A 31 -1.58 -8.73 -8.44
CA ILE A 31 -2.80 -7.92 -8.53
C ILE A 31 -3.91 -8.80 -9.11
N ALA A 32 -4.78 -9.29 -8.23
CA ALA A 32 -5.83 -10.25 -8.57
C ALA A 32 -7.03 -9.60 -9.24
N LYS A 33 -7.39 -8.37 -8.83
CA LYS A 33 -8.57 -7.64 -9.33
C LYS A 33 -8.31 -6.15 -9.44
N LEU A 34 -8.82 -5.55 -10.51
CA LEU A 34 -9.00 -4.11 -10.68
C LEU A 34 -10.43 -3.86 -11.15
N GLU A 35 -11.26 -3.26 -10.30
CA GLU A 35 -12.69 -3.11 -10.55
C GLU A 35 -13.10 -1.64 -10.49
N LYS A 36 -13.75 -1.17 -11.56
CA LYS A 36 -14.31 0.19 -11.58
C LYS A 36 -15.48 0.31 -10.60
N ILE A 37 -15.40 1.30 -9.74
CA ILE A 37 -16.51 1.75 -8.91
C ILE A 37 -17.46 2.54 -9.82
N SER A 38 -18.72 2.08 -9.89
CA SER A 38 -19.73 2.65 -10.77
C SER A 38 -21.11 2.66 -10.11
N GLY A 39 -22.02 3.48 -10.66
CA GLY A 39 -23.38 3.67 -10.16
C GLY A 39 -23.56 5.00 -9.43
N ALA A 40 -24.74 5.19 -8.84
CA ALA A 40 -25.08 6.41 -8.11
C ALA A 40 -24.26 6.57 -6.83
N PHE A 41 -23.83 7.80 -6.53
CA PHE A 41 -22.95 8.13 -5.41
C PHE A 41 -23.36 7.52 -4.08
N GLY A 42 -24.61 7.74 -3.65
CA GLY A 42 -25.10 7.23 -2.36
C GLY A 42 -25.16 5.70 -2.27
N THR A 43 -25.22 5.00 -3.40
CA THR A 43 -25.26 3.54 -3.45
C THR A 43 -23.85 2.96 -3.36
N TRP A 44 -22.93 3.42 -4.21
CA TRP A 44 -21.57 2.89 -4.20
C TRP A 44 -20.81 3.34 -2.95
N LYS A 45 -21.04 4.55 -2.42
CA LYS A 45 -20.40 5.01 -1.17
C LYS A 45 -20.71 4.10 0.01
N ARG A 46 -22.00 3.76 0.20
CA ARG A 46 -22.42 2.83 1.27
C ARG A 46 -21.85 1.43 1.08
N LYS A 47 -21.82 0.94 -0.17
CA LYS A 47 -21.19 -0.33 -0.50
C LYS A 47 -19.70 -0.31 -0.15
N LEU A 48 -18.98 0.72 -0.55
CA LEU A 48 -17.53 0.85 -0.34
C LEU A 48 -17.18 0.90 1.15
N LYS A 49 -17.92 1.67 1.97
CA LYS A 49 -17.72 1.69 3.43
C LYS A 49 -17.88 0.30 4.05
N ARG A 50 -18.90 -0.44 3.63
CA ARG A 50 -19.12 -1.82 4.10
C ARG A 50 -17.99 -2.76 3.65
N ASP A 51 -17.54 -2.62 2.40
CA ASP A 51 -16.48 -3.45 1.86
C ASP A 51 -15.13 -3.17 2.56
N LEU A 52 -14.82 -1.90 2.87
CA LEU A 52 -13.67 -1.50 3.69
C LEU A 52 -13.72 -2.11 5.08
N LYS A 53 -14.85 -1.98 5.80
CA LYS A 53 -15.02 -2.60 7.12
C LYS A 53 -14.78 -4.12 7.07
N LYS A 54 -15.41 -4.79 6.10
CA LYS A 54 -15.22 -6.24 5.92
C LYS A 54 -13.76 -6.60 5.66
N LYS A 55 -13.06 -5.83 4.84
CA LYS A 55 -11.65 -6.07 4.52
C LYS A 55 -10.71 -5.81 5.69
N HIS A 56 -11.01 -4.79 6.50
CA HIS A 56 -10.35 -4.56 7.78
C HIS A 56 -10.48 -5.77 8.70
N ASP A 57 -11.69 -6.28 8.89
CA ASP A 57 -11.97 -7.45 9.74
C ASP A 57 -11.28 -8.73 9.21
N GLU A 58 -11.04 -8.81 7.89
CA GLU A 58 -10.28 -9.89 7.24
C GLU A 58 -8.75 -9.71 7.31
N GLY A 59 -8.27 -8.63 7.92
CA GLY A 59 -6.84 -8.33 8.11
C GLY A 59 -6.14 -7.81 6.85
N TYR A 60 -6.85 -7.15 5.94
CA TYR A 60 -6.24 -6.54 4.76
C TYR A 60 -5.47 -5.26 5.12
N HIS A 61 -4.33 -5.07 4.47
CA HIS A 61 -3.64 -3.79 4.40
C HIS A 61 -4.38 -2.89 3.41
N MET A 62 -4.90 -1.78 3.92
CA MET A 62 -5.78 -0.91 3.15
C MET A 62 -5.28 0.50 3.03
N VAL A 63 -5.30 1.00 1.80
CA VAL A 63 -4.96 2.37 1.43
C VAL A 63 -6.06 2.95 0.56
N VAL A 64 -6.52 4.15 0.88
CA VAL A 64 -7.52 4.88 0.11
C VAL A 64 -6.93 6.21 -0.35
N GLU A 65 -7.00 6.44 -1.65
CA GLU A 65 -6.70 7.72 -2.26
C GLU A 65 -7.96 8.56 -2.39
N GLU A 66 -8.08 9.55 -1.52
CA GLU A 66 -9.19 10.49 -1.46
C GLU A 66 -8.75 11.89 -1.01
N ARG A 67 -9.44 12.93 -1.48
CA ARG A 67 -9.23 14.31 -0.99
C ARG A 67 -10.05 14.62 0.27
N GLY A 68 -11.21 13.97 0.41
CA GLY A 68 -12.07 14.08 1.59
C GLY A 68 -11.60 13.17 2.73
N ASP A 69 -12.44 12.99 3.74
CA ASP A 69 -12.21 12.06 4.86
C ASP A 69 -13.40 11.10 5.02
N ASP A 70 -13.94 10.64 3.89
CA ASP A 70 -15.14 9.82 3.89
C ASP A 70 -14.85 8.33 4.17
N PHE A 71 -13.64 7.86 3.91
CA PHE A 71 -13.28 6.44 3.86
C PHE A 71 -12.03 6.07 4.67
N SER A 72 -11.44 7.03 5.39
CA SER A 72 -10.22 6.88 6.20
C SER A 72 -10.41 6.16 7.55
N GLU A 73 -11.63 5.78 7.91
CA GLU A 73 -11.94 5.12 9.20
C GLU A 73 -11.19 3.78 9.37
N TYR A 74 -11.08 2.99 8.30
CA TYR A 74 -10.47 1.65 8.33
C TYR A 74 -9.20 1.53 7.48
N ALA A 75 -8.86 2.56 6.71
CA ALA A 75 -7.80 2.52 5.72
C ALA A 75 -6.90 3.75 5.82
N HIS A 76 -5.63 3.59 5.47
CA HIS A 76 -4.70 4.69 5.44
C HIS A 76 -5.03 5.62 4.27
N LYS A 77 -5.27 6.89 4.55
CA LYS A 77 -5.48 7.91 3.52
C LYS A 77 -4.15 8.35 2.94
N VAL A 78 -4.04 8.35 1.62
CA VAL A 78 -2.86 8.86 0.92
C VAL A 78 -3.28 9.62 -0.32
N LEU A 79 -2.61 10.71 -0.68
CA LEU A 79 -2.66 11.23 -2.04
C LEU A 79 -1.34 10.89 -2.72
N LEU A 80 -1.38 10.29 -3.92
CA LEU A 80 -0.15 10.03 -4.68
C LEU A 80 0.65 11.31 -4.99
N GLU A 81 -0.06 12.44 -5.03
CA GLU A 81 0.48 13.79 -5.24
C GLU A 81 1.15 14.39 -3.99
N GLU A 82 0.85 13.87 -2.79
CA GLU A 82 1.44 14.35 -1.55
C GLU A 82 2.86 13.83 -1.34
N ALA A 83 3.66 14.60 -0.62
CA ALA A 83 5.00 14.19 -0.22
C ALA A 83 4.95 13.31 1.02
N ASP A 84 5.67 12.19 0.98
CA ASP A 84 5.96 11.41 2.17
C ASP A 84 6.73 12.29 3.19
N PRO A 85 6.33 12.31 4.47
CA PRO A 85 6.94 13.18 5.47
C PRO A 85 8.42 12.83 5.76
N THR A 86 8.81 11.58 5.53
CA THR A 86 10.15 11.06 5.82
C THR A 86 11.08 11.24 4.63
N GLU A 87 10.68 10.74 3.45
CA GLU A 87 11.43 10.81 2.21
C GLU A 87 11.42 12.21 1.57
N LYS A 88 10.43 13.04 1.93
CA LYS A 88 10.18 14.37 1.34
C LYS A 88 10.01 14.32 -0.18
N ARG A 89 9.45 13.22 -0.69
CA ARG A 89 9.18 12.97 -2.11
C ARG A 89 7.73 12.60 -2.30
N GLY A 90 7.16 12.96 -3.45
CA GLY A 90 5.80 12.58 -3.80
C GLY A 90 5.62 11.06 -3.74
N TYR A 91 4.56 10.58 -3.10
CA TYR A 91 4.26 9.14 -3.00
C TYR A 91 4.23 8.45 -4.36
N MET A 92 3.84 9.16 -5.42
CA MET A 92 3.90 8.63 -6.77
C MET A 92 5.34 8.33 -7.25
N ASN A 93 6.33 9.14 -6.88
CA ASN A 93 7.74 8.85 -7.21
C ASN A 93 8.24 7.61 -6.44
N ILE A 94 7.87 7.49 -5.17
CA ILE A 94 8.20 6.34 -4.32
C ILE A 94 7.56 5.07 -4.89
N ALA A 95 6.28 5.16 -5.29
CA ALA A 95 5.57 4.07 -5.95
C ALA A 95 6.27 3.64 -7.24
N PHE A 96 6.77 4.59 -8.04
CA PHE A 96 7.48 4.28 -9.27
C PHE A 96 8.83 3.61 -9.03
N ASP A 97 9.60 4.07 -8.04
CA ASP A 97 10.86 3.42 -7.67
C ASP A 97 10.62 1.94 -7.37
N HIS A 98 9.66 1.65 -6.49
CA HIS A 98 9.30 0.27 -6.17
C HIS A 98 8.73 -0.49 -7.36
N TYR A 99 7.85 0.13 -8.15
CA TYR A 99 7.23 -0.51 -9.30
C TYR A 99 8.28 -0.94 -10.34
N PHE A 100 9.20 -0.04 -10.71
CA PHE A 100 10.25 -0.36 -11.67
C PHE A 100 11.31 -1.28 -11.08
N ASN A 101 11.57 -1.22 -9.77
CA ASN A 101 12.42 -2.20 -9.10
C ASN A 101 11.83 -3.60 -9.17
N LEU A 102 10.56 -3.77 -8.78
CA LEU A 102 9.85 -5.06 -8.86
C LEU A 102 9.77 -5.57 -10.30
N LEU A 103 9.57 -4.68 -11.28
CA LEU A 103 9.58 -5.03 -12.70
C LEU A 103 10.93 -5.61 -13.17
N ARG A 104 12.04 -5.10 -12.62
CA ARG A 104 13.41 -5.51 -12.96
C ARG A 104 13.90 -6.75 -12.20
N LEU A 105 13.37 -7.00 -11.00
CA LEU A 105 13.84 -8.07 -10.12
C LEU A 105 13.49 -9.48 -10.61
N GLY A 106 12.48 -9.65 -11.45
CA GLY A 106 12.11 -10.98 -11.96
C GLY A 106 12.69 -11.28 -13.34
N GLY A 107 13.07 -12.53 -13.56
CA GLY A 107 13.47 -13.03 -14.87
C GLY A 107 12.27 -13.07 -15.84
N THR A 108 12.53 -12.86 -17.13
CA THR A 108 11.59 -13.08 -18.22
C THR A 108 11.26 -14.57 -18.34
N ALA A 109 10.31 -15.04 -17.54
CA ALA A 109 9.74 -16.37 -17.65
C ALA A 109 8.27 -16.26 -18.06
N ASP A 110 8.00 -16.73 -19.28
CA ASP A 110 6.72 -17.01 -19.93
C ASP A 110 5.41 -16.40 -19.40
N GLY A 111 4.76 -15.61 -20.26
CA GLY A 111 3.32 -15.35 -20.22
C GLY A 111 2.87 -14.39 -19.12
N ASN A 112 2.62 -13.14 -19.48
CA ASN A 112 2.04 -12.07 -18.63
C ASN A 112 2.83 -11.66 -17.37
N GLN A 113 3.87 -12.39 -16.99
CA GLN A 113 4.77 -12.04 -15.90
C GLN A 113 5.87 -11.10 -16.42
N GLN A 114 5.93 -9.89 -15.88
CA GLN A 114 7.10 -9.02 -16.02
C GLN A 114 7.64 -8.76 -14.62
N GLY A 115 8.82 -9.29 -14.34
CA GLY A 115 9.42 -9.12 -13.03
C GLY A 115 8.65 -9.85 -11.92
N CYS A 116 8.65 -9.24 -10.75
CA CYS A 116 7.91 -9.68 -9.57
C CYS A 116 6.54 -8.99 -9.43
N ILE A 117 6.01 -8.39 -10.50
CA ILE A 117 4.63 -7.88 -10.56
C ILE A 117 3.83 -8.76 -11.53
N VAL A 118 2.75 -9.34 -11.03
CA VAL A 118 1.84 -10.20 -11.79
C VAL A 118 0.46 -9.56 -11.84
N LEU A 119 -0.01 -9.25 -13.04
CA LEU A 119 -1.38 -8.83 -13.29
C LEU A 119 -2.20 -10.05 -13.74
N ASN A 120 -3.36 -10.28 -13.10
CA ASN A 120 -4.25 -11.35 -13.51
C ASN A 120 -4.78 -11.15 -14.96
N LYS A 121 -5.22 -12.23 -15.60
CA LYS A 121 -5.60 -12.23 -17.02
C LYS A 121 -6.63 -11.15 -17.36
N GLY A 122 -6.33 -10.34 -18.37
CA GLY A 122 -7.17 -9.22 -18.85
C GLY A 122 -6.87 -7.87 -18.20
N LEU A 123 -5.99 -7.82 -17.19
CA LEU A 123 -5.55 -6.59 -16.53
C LEU A 123 -4.27 -6.00 -17.15
N GLU A 124 -3.62 -6.72 -18.08
CA GLU A 124 -2.34 -6.36 -18.69
C GLU A 124 -2.42 -5.06 -19.50
N ARG A 125 -3.61 -4.69 -19.98
CA ARG A 125 -3.83 -3.39 -20.63
C ARG A 125 -3.58 -2.18 -19.73
N HIS A 126 -3.53 -2.38 -18.41
CA HIS A 126 -3.29 -1.34 -17.41
C HIS A 126 -1.81 -1.25 -16.98
N TRP A 127 -0.91 -2.04 -17.58
CA TRP A 127 0.53 -1.93 -17.36
C TRP A 127 1.03 -0.50 -17.56
N ILE A 128 1.86 -0.04 -16.64
CA ILE A 128 2.62 1.21 -16.79
C ILE A 128 3.93 0.84 -17.48
N ARG A 129 4.13 1.39 -18.68
CA ARG A 129 5.31 1.11 -19.53
C ARG A 129 6.39 2.15 -19.29
N ASP A 130 7.65 1.80 -19.50
CA ASP A 130 8.79 2.72 -19.32
C ASP A 130 8.62 4.03 -20.13
N ASN A 131 8.02 3.96 -21.32
CA ASN A 131 7.78 5.14 -22.16
C ASN A 131 6.64 6.06 -21.68
N SER A 132 5.90 5.66 -20.64
CA SER A 132 4.81 6.48 -20.07
C SER A 132 5.31 7.46 -19.01
N VAL A 133 6.56 7.32 -18.57
CA VAL A 133 7.16 8.17 -17.54
C VAL A 133 8.53 8.63 -18.01
N ASN A 134 8.78 9.94 -17.99
CA ASN A 134 10.11 10.46 -18.27
C ASN A 134 10.95 10.39 -17.00
N ILE A 135 12.07 9.65 -17.05
CA ILE A 135 12.94 9.38 -15.91
C ILE A 135 14.15 10.31 -16.00
N VAL A 136 14.24 11.25 -15.06
CA VAL A 136 15.33 12.23 -14.96
C VAL A 136 16.07 12.01 -13.64
N PRO A 137 17.40 11.99 -13.60
CA PRO A 137 18.11 11.95 -12.33
C PRO A 137 17.93 13.27 -11.55
N ASP A 138 17.66 13.17 -10.26
CA ASP A 138 17.67 14.27 -9.30
C ASP A 138 19.11 14.65 -8.91
N ASP A 139 19.29 15.79 -8.24
CA ASP A 139 20.61 16.31 -7.79
C ASP A 139 21.35 15.33 -6.86
N ARG A 140 20.63 14.37 -6.27
CA ARG A 140 21.14 13.31 -5.40
C ARG A 140 21.35 11.97 -6.12
N GLY A 141 21.27 11.94 -7.45
CA GLY A 141 21.43 10.74 -8.28
C GLY A 141 20.27 9.73 -8.22
N ARG A 142 19.15 10.09 -7.58
CA ARG A 142 17.93 9.26 -7.53
C ARG A 142 17.07 9.49 -8.77
N TYR A 143 16.22 8.54 -9.12
CA TYR A 143 15.24 8.76 -10.17
C TYR A 143 14.16 9.76 -9.72
N ARG A 144 13.93 10.76 -10.57
CA ARG A 144 12.79 11.67 -10.51
C ARG A 144 11.95 11.39 -11.75
N TYR A 145 10.68 11.17 -11.51
CA TYR A 145 9.72 10.91 -12.57
C TYR A 145 9.02 12.21 -12.90
N ASP A 146 9.11 12.64 -14.15
CA ASP A 146 8.30 13.76 -14.66
C ASP A 146 6.91 13.21 -15.01
N ILE A 147 5.98 13.43 -14.08
CA ILE A 147 4.68 12.78 -14.03
C ILE A 147 3.61 13.77 -14.50
N ASP A 148 3.00 13.47 -15.63
CA ASP A 148 1.75 14.10 -16.01
C ASP A 148 0.58 13.38 -15.33
N HIS A 149 0.19 13.87 -14.16
CA HIS A 149 -0.89 13.30 -13.35
C HIS A 149 -2.22 13.14 -14.11
N SER A 150 -2.46 13.96 -15.14
CA SER A 150 -3.69 13.92 -15.93
C SER A 150 -3.76 12.73 -16.89
N LYS A 151 -2.61 12.15 -17.26
CA LYS A 151 -2.51 11.01 -18.18
C LYS A 151 -2.71 9.65 -17.49
N PHE A 152 -2.61 9.60 -16.16
CA PHE A 152 -2.75 8.36 -15.41
C PHE A 152 -4.22 8.00 -15.17
N THR A 153 -4.59 6.81 -15.63
CA THR A 153 -5.93 6.25 -15.40
C THR A 153 -6.11 5.85 -13.94
N GLY A 154 -7.37 5.76 -13.49
CA GLY A 154 -7.65 5.26 -12.13
C GLY A 154 -7.10 3.85 -11.90
N TYR A 155 -7.06 3.02 -12.94
CA TYR A 155 -6.46 1.69 -12.88
C TYR A 155 -4.96 1.72 -12.57
N GLN A 156 -4.21 2.58 -13.24
CA GLN A 156 -2.76 2.71 -13.00
C GLN A 156 -2.48 3.30 -11.62
N ARG A 157 -3.29 4.28 -11.18
CA ARG A 157 -3.20 4.79 -9.81
C ARG A 157 -3.45 3.69 -8.78
N ALA A 158 -4.46 2.85 -8.99
CA ALA A 158 -4.74 1.71 -8.12
C ALA A 158 -3.59 0.69 -8.07
N ILE A 159 -2.91 0.44 -9.20
CA ILE A 159 -1.69 -0.38 -9.25
C ILE A 159 -0.58 0.24 -8.39
N LEU A 160 -0.33 1.55 -8.53
CA LEU A 160 0.69 2.25 -7.73
C LEU A 160 0.35 2.23 -6.23
N LEU A 161 -0.93 2.34 -5.87
CA LEU A 161 -1.35 2.17 -4.48
C LEU A 161 -1.09 0.76 -3.96
N CYS A 162 -1.29 -0.28 -4.77
CA CYS A 162 -0.92 -1.65 -4.38
C CYS A 162 0.58 -1.79 -4.15
N VAL A 163 1.41 -1.17 -4.99
CA VAL A 163 2.87 -1.17 -4.84
C VAL A 163 3.29 -0.44 -3.56
N LEU A 164 2.78 0.76 -3.31
CA LEU A 164 3.04 1.49 -2.06
C LEU A 164 2.57 0.69 -0.85
N THR A 165 1.40 0.07 -0.94
CA THR A 165 0.89 -0.75 0.17
C THR A 165 1.75 -1.98 0.39
N ALA A 166 2.31 -2.57 -0.66
CA ALA A 166 3.24 -3.69 -0.54
C ALA A 166 4.54 -3.28 0.16
N CYS A 167 5.19 -2.22 -0.33
CA CYS A 167 6.57 -1.89 0.02
C CYS A 167 6.72 -0.87 1.16
N GLU A 168 5.79 0.08 1.31
CA GLU A 168 5.91 1.20 2.26
C GLU A 168 4.93 1.08 3.44
N PHE A 169 3.65 0.81 3.15
CA PHE A 169 2.63 0.85 4.21
C PHE A 169 2.46 -0.50 4.90
N ASN A 170 3.12 -0.68 6.04
CA ASN A 170 2.79 -1.73 6.98
C ASN A 170 1.72 -1.21 7.94
N GLN A 171 0.51 -1.78 7.87
CA GLN A 171 -0.51 -1.47 8.86
C GLN A 171 -0.10 -2.13 10.17
N VAL A 172 0.00 -1.32 11.21
CA VAL A 172 0.18 -1.78 12.59
C VAL A 172 -1.15 -2.44 12.99
N ASN A 173 -1.27 -3.73 12.75
CA ASN A 173 -2.40 -4.51 13.28
C ASN A 173 -2.09 -4.97 14.70
N GLN A 174 -3.11 -5.36 15.46
CA GLN A 174 -2.93 -5.87 16.82
C GLN A 174 -1.93 -7.04 16.83
N HIS A 175 -1.95 -7.89 15.80
CA HIS A 175 -0.96 -8.96 15.64
C HIS A 175 0.49 -8.46 15.52
N TYR A 176 0.75 -7.35 14.84
CA TYR A 176 2.07 -6.72 14.74
C TYR A 176 2.47 -6.16 16.11
N VAL A 177 1.54 -5.50 16.82
CA VAL A 177 1.80 -5.01 18.19
C VAL A 177 2.09 -6.17 19.12
N ASP A 178 1.30 -7.24 19.06
CA ASP A 178 1.47 -8.44 19.87
C ASP A 178 2.80 -9.12 19.52
N THR A 179 3.13 -9.30 18.23
CA THR A 179 4.41 -9.86 17.78
C THR A 179 5.60 -8.99 18.19
N PHE A 180 5.46 -7.67 18.10
CA PHE A 180 6.48 -6.71 18.50
C PHE A 180 6.69 -6.71 20.02
N LEU A 181 5.60 -6.73 20.80
CA LEU A 181 5.65 -6.81 22.26
C LEU A 181 6.18 -8.18 22.73
N ASP A 182 5.79 -9.28 22.09
CA ASP A 182 6.33 -10.62 22.34
C ASP A 182 7.82 -10.70 21.98
N ALA A 183 8.25 -10.07 20.89
CA ALA A 183 9.66 -9.97 20.51
C ALA A 183 10.49 -9.08 21.45
N ILE A 184 9.86 -8.12 22.12
CA ILE A 184 10.49 -7.31 23.18
C ILE A 184 10.47 -8.05 24.53
N ASN A 185 9.48 -8.90 24.76
CA ASN A 185 9.37 -9.78 25.93
C ASN A 185 10.22 -11.05 25.83
N VAL A 186 11.21 -11.10 24.92
CA VAL A 186 12.19 -12.18 24.89
C VAL A 186 13.08 -12.05 26.12
N GLU A 187 12.70 -12.81 27.15
CA GLU A 187 13.47 -13.34 28.29
C GLU A 187 14.63 -12.46 28.77
N ASP A 188 14.37 -11.75 29.87
CA ASP A 188 15.40 -11.34 30.84
C ASP A 188 16.14 -12.59 31.37
N GLU A 189 17.10 -13.11 30.62
CA GLU A 189 18.21 -13.89 31.16
C GLU A 189 19.52 -13.09 31.03
N ASP A 190 19.65 -12.03 31.83
CA ASP A 190 20.93 -11.70 32.46
C ASP A 190 20.74 -10.76 33.68
N PRO A 191 20.97 -11.21 34.92
CA PRO A 191 20.74 -10.41 36.13
C PRO A 191 21.92 -9.47 36.44
N ALA A 192 22.34 -8.63 35.48
CA ALA A 192 23.51 -7.76 35.66
C ALA A 192 23.23 -6.25 35.63
N PHE A 193 22.09 -5.76 35.13
CA PHE A 193 21.86 -4.31 35.00
C PHE A 193 20.43 -3.87 35.35
N THR A 194 20.03 -4.04 36.61
CA THR A 194 18.80 -3.48 37.20
C THR A 194 18.90 -1.97 37.49
N THR A 195 19.24 -1.13 36.51
CA THR A 195 19.29 0.34 36.68
C THR A 195 18.79 1.16 35.48
N LEU A 196 17.93 0.60 34.61
CA LEU A 196 17.16 1.42 33.68
C LEU A 196 15.66 1.30 33.99
N ARG A 197 15.11 2.44 34.40
CA ARG A 197 13.76 2.63 34.93
C ARG A 197 12.70 2.08 33.97
N ARG A 198 11.93 1.13 34.48
CA ARG A 198 10.62 0.72 33.99
C ARG A 198 9.74 1.94 33.72
N ILE A 199 9.47 2.24 32.44
CA ILE A 199 8.38 3.14 32.07
C ILE A 199 7.13 2.26 31.98
N THR A 200 6.38 2.20 33.08
CA THR A 200 5.05 1.60 33.07
C THR A 200 4.10 2.58 32.40
N ILE A 201 3.61 2.26 31.20
CA ILE A 201 2.47 2.97 30.61
C ILE A 201 1.22 2.23 31.11
N GLU A 202 0.57 2.79 32.13
CA GLU A 202 -0.72 2.29 32.60
C GLU A 202 -1.77 2.58 31.52
N ARG A 203 -2.45 1.52 31.09
CA ARG A 203 -3.56 1.56 30.15
C ARG A 203 -4.81 1.88 30.98
N ASP A 204 -5.19 3.15 31.05
CA ASP A 204 -6.47 3.55 31.65
C ASP A 204 -7.62 2.94 30.82
N MET A 205 -8.12 1.79 31.28
CA MET A 205 -9.43 1.28 30.89
C MET A 205 -10.45 1.88 31.86
N GLY A 206 -10.97 3.05 31.50
CA GLY A 206 -12.16 3.61 32.13
C GLY A 206 -13.41 2.97 31.55
N ASP A 207 -13.93 1.96 32.24
CA ASP A 207 -15.33 1.58 32.20
C ASP A 207 -16.13 2.54 33.12
N ALA A 208 -16.92 3.44 32.54
CA ALA A 208 -18.14 4.01 33.11
C ALA A 208 -18.95 4.78 32.04
#